data_AF-A0A1A7C4K1-F1
#
_entry.id   AF-A0A1A7C4K1-F1
#
_cell.length_a   1.000
_cell.length_b   1.000
_cell.length_c   1.000
_cell.angle_alpha   90.00
_cell.angle_beta   90.00
_cell.angle_gamma   90.00
#
_symmetry.space_group_name_H-M   'P 1'
#
loop_
_entity.id
_entity.type
_entity.pdbx_description
1 polymer ?
#
loop_
_entity_poly.entity_id
_entity_poly.type
_entity_poly.pdbx_seq_one_letter_code
_entity_poly.pdbx_strand_id
1 'polypeptide(L)'
;MPLELQPKDHRGYFILPQAPEGAGYYVYGNLNHMPNSGHLAQHAHPNMLSLIFHIEHQWQAIDDRKFGIGNISIAEGVAYDKHKSHQKGIEMDIRPVRKDKLTGQAARVSRFDEVYDRDATIKLIRLFLRHPGVTKVFFNDATIQKEIGSGRVRFLMGHDDHLHIEIREH
;
A
#
# COMPACT_ATOMS: atom_id res chain seq x y z
N MET A 1 -33.40 -8.67 0.49
CA MET A 1 -32.53 -8.80 -0.70
C MET A 1 -31.35 -9.68 -0.30
N PRO A 2 -30.92 -10.65 -1.12
CA PRO A 2 -29.69 -11.38 -0.83
C PRO A 2 -28.52 -10.40 -0.84
N LEU A 3 -27.54 -10.62 0.04
CA LEU A 3 -26.30 -9.83 0.05
C LEU A 3 -25.54 -10.12 -1.25
N GLU A 4 -25.19 -9.08 -2.00
CA GLU A 4 -24.32 -9.25 -3.16
C GLU A 4 -22.93 -9.71 -2.68
N LEU A 5 -22.48 -10.85 -3.22
CA LEU A 5 -21.11 -11.30 -3.01
C LEU A 5 -20.18 -10.36 -3.77
N GLN A 6 -19.09 -9.94 -3.12
CA GLN A 6 -18.07 -9.17 -3.79
C GLN A 6 -17.56 -9.92 -5.04
N PRO A 7 -17.50 -9.26 -6.21
CA PRO A 7 -16.98 -9.90 -7.41
C PRO A 7 -15.50 -10.24 -7.25
N LYS A 8 -15.09 -11.34 -7.89
CA LYS A 8 -13.70 -11.79 -7.98
C LYS A 8 -13.32 -12.01 -9.43
N ASP A 9 -12.04 -11.83 -9.74
CA ASP A 9 -11.50 -12.15 -11.07
C ASP A 9 -11.24 -13.66 -11.24
N HIS A 10 -10.73 -14.11 -12.40
CA HIS A 10 -10.52 -15.55 -12.63
C HIS A 10 -9.45 -16.18 -11.73
N ARG A 11 -8.56 -15.37 -11.15
CA ARG A 11 -7.55 -15.80 -10.17
C ARG A 11 -8.16 -15.96 -8.77
N GLY A 12 -9.41 -15.53 -8.58
CA GLY A 12 -10.09 -15.49 -7.30
C GLY A 12 -9.71 -14.28 -6.46
N TYR A 13 -9.18 -13.22 -7.08
CA TYR A 13 -8.76 -12.00 -6.39
C TYR A 13 -9.92 -11.02 -6.29
N PHE A 14 -9.94 -10.26 -5.20
CA PHE A 14 -11.00 -9.31 -4.92
C PHE A 14 -10.47 -7.89 -4.99
N ILE A 15 -11.36 -6.94 -5.30
CA ILE A 15 -11.01 -5.52 -5.29
C ILE A 15 -10.95 -5.04 -3.83
N LEU A 16 -9.90 -4.34 -3.43
CA LEU A 16 -9.90 -3.65 -2.12
C LEU A 16 -11.11 -2.69 -2.04
N PRO A 17 -11.87 -2.61 -0.93
CA PRO A 17 -12.93 -1.62 -0.83
C PRO A 17 -12.39 -0.19 -1.04
N GLN A 18 -13.01 0.57 -1.96
CA GLN A 18 -12.36 1.77 -2.53
C GLN A 18 -12.28 3.00 -1.62
N ALA A 19 -12.98 3.00 -0.48
CA ALA A 19 -12.82 3.90 0.67
C ALA A 19 -14.10 3.80 1.54
N PRO A 20 -14.27 2.71 2.32
CA PRO A 20 -15.43 2.62 3.19
C PRO A 20 -15.42 3.77 4.23
N GLU A 21 -16.61 4.24 4.59
CA GLU A 21 -16.75 5.18 5.70
C GLU A 21 -16.14 4.57 6.98
N GLY A 22 -15.36 5.36 7.72
CA GLY A 22 -14.65 4.86 8.91
C GLY A 22 -13.36 4.08 8.65
N ALA A 23 -12.98 3.82 7.39
CA ALA A 23 -11.74 3.10 7.09
C ALA A 23 -10.47 3.86 7.53
N GLY A 24 -9.48 3.14 8.05
CA GLY A 24 -8.15 3.63 8.42
C GLY A 24 -7.19 3.80 7.24
N TYR A 25 -7.66 3.58 6.01
CA TYR A 25 -6.92 3.80 4.78
C TYR A 25 -7.72 4.63 3.76
N TYR A 26 -7.03 5.12 2.74
CA TYR A 26 -7.60 5.66 1.51
C TYR A 26 -6.90 5.04 0.30
N VAL A 27 -7.59 4.97 -0.84
CA VAL A 27 -7.00 4.49 -2.09
C VAL A 27 -6.50 5.66 -2.94
N TYR A 28 -5.36 5.48 -3.58
CA TYR A 28 -4.81 6.37 -4.59
C TYR A 28 -4.13 5.56 -5.70
N GLY A 29 -3.61 6.24 -6.72
CA GLY A 29 -2.77 5.62 -7.73
C GLY A 29 -3.14 6.07 -9.12
N ASN A 30 -2.27 5.71 -10.06
CA ASN A 30 -2.47 5.91 -11.49
C ASN A 30 -2.08 4.59 -12.17
N LEU A 31 -2.88 4.20 -13.15
CA LEU A 31 -2.62 3.13 -14.11
C LEU A 31 -2.24 3.76 -15.45
N ASN A 32 -1.10 3.39 -16.03
CA ASN A 32 -0.61 3.90 -17.32
C ASN A 32 -0.54 5.43 -17.38
N HIS A 33 -0.04 6.05 -16.30
CA HIS A 33 -0.02 7.50 -16.10
C HIS A 33 -1.39 8.21 -16.15
N MET A 34 -2.50 7.47 -16.25
CA MET A 34 -3.84 8.05 -16.23
C MET A 34 -4.15 8.55 -14.81
N PRO A 35 -4.46 9.84 -14.62
CA PRO A 35 -4.84 10.34 -13.29
C PRO A 35 -6.11 9.67 -12.77
N ASN A 36 -6.17 9.48 -11.45
CA ASN A 36 -7.36 8.98 -10.73
C ASN A 36 -7.83 7.57 -11.13
N SER A 37 -6.96 6.79 -11.78
CA SER A 37 -7.26 5.42 -12.22
C SER A 37 -6.72 4.33 -11.30
N GLY A 38 -6.16 4.70 -10.14
CA GLY A 38 -5.63 3.75 -9.15
C GLY A 38 -6.64 2.69 -8.71
N HIS A 39 -7.95 3.01 -8.74
CA HIS A 39 -9.04 2.08 -8.44
C HIS A 39 -9.07 0.85 -9.36
N LEU A 40 -8.49 0.94 -10.57
CA LEU A 40 -8.38 -0.17 -11.52
C LEU A 40 -7.28 -1.17 -11.15
N ALA A 41 -6.32 -0.75 -10.31
CA ALA A 41 -5.15 -1.54 -9.90
C ALA A 41 -5.29 -2.07 -8.46
N GLN A 42 -6.50 -2.43 -8.04
CA GLN A 42 -6.81 -2.81 -6.65
C GLN A 42 -7.19 -4.28 -6.47
N HIS A 43 -6.91 -5.13 -7.47
CA HIS A 43 -7.14 -6.57 -7.37
C HIS A 43 -6.07 -7.19 -6.48
N ALA A 44 -6.51 -7.75 -5.36
CA ALA A 44 -5.67 -8.28 -4.30
C ALA A 44 -5.94 -9.76 -4.07
N HIS A 45 -4.85 -10.50 -3.86
CA HIS A 45 -4.93 -11.85 -3.32
C HIS A 45 -5.62 -11.80 -1.94
N PRO A 46 -6.44 -12.80 -1.56
CA PRO A 46 -7.13 -12.81 -0.26
C PRO A 46 -6.20 -12.55 0.95
N ASN A 47 -5.00 -13.13 0.94
CA ASN A 47 -3.99 -12.88 1.98
C ASN A 47 -3.50 -11.42 2.05
N MET A 48 -3.46 -10.71 0.92
CA MET A 48 -3.13 -9.29 0.90
C MET A 48 -4.26 -8.46 1.53
N LEU A 49 -5.52 -8.79 1.26
CA LEU A 49 -6.66 -8.14 1.92
C LEU A 49 -6.67 -8.40 3.44
N SER A 50 -6.42 -9.63 3.85
CA SER A 50 -6.27 -9.98 5.28
C SER A 50 -5.17 -9.16 5.95
N LEU A 51 -4.02 -8.99 5.30
CA LEU A 51 -2.95 -8.12 5.80
C LEU A 51 -3.42 -6.67 5.88
N ILE A 52 -4.05 -6.13 4.83
CA ILE A 52 -4.50 -4.73 4.80
C ILE A 52 -5.44 -4.44 5.97
N PHE A 53 -6.46 -5.28 6.18
CA PHE A 53 -7.42 -5.08 7.28
C PHE A 53 -6.79 -5.29 8.66
N HIS A 54 -5.83 -6.20 8.79
CA HIS A 54 -5.05 -6.33 10.02
C HIS A 54 -4.26 -5.06 10.33
N ILE A 55 -3.55 -4.52 9.33
CA ILE A 55 -2.74 -3.31 9.49
C ILE A 55 -3.61 -2.09 9.73
N GLU A 56 -4.75 -1.97 9.06
CA GLU A 56 -5.75 -0.93 9.28
C GLU A 56 -6.16 -0.87 10.75
N HIS A 57 -6.59 -2.00 11.32
CA HIS A 57 -7.00 -2.05 12.73
C HIS A 57 -5.86 -1.66 13.67
N GLN A 58 -4.64 -2.16 13.41
CA GLN A 58 -3.47 -1.82 14.23
C GLN A 58 -3.09 -0.34 14.12
N TRP A 59 -3.22 0.24 12.93
CA TRP A 59 -2.90 1.63 12.66
C TRP A 59 -3.88 2.59 13.33
N GLN A 60 -5.20 2.34 13.19
CA GLN A 60 -6.24 3.15 13.84
C GLN A 60 -6.13 3.17 15.37
N ALA A 61 -5.55 2.12 15.96
CA ALA A 61 -5.32 2.06 17.40
C ALA A 61 -4.19 2.99 17.90
N ILE A 62 -3.29 3.44 17.00
CA ILE A 62 -2.08 4.19 17.39
C ILE A 62 -1.93 5.54 16.69
N ASP A 63 -2.73 5.81 15.66
CA ASP A 63 -2.66 7.02 14.85
C ASP A 63 -4.04 7.37 14.29
N ASP A 64 -4.35 8.66 14.23
CA ASP A 64 -5.66 9.17 13.79
C ASP A 64 -5.70 9.53 12.29
N ARG A 65 -4.58 9.35 11.58
CA ARG A 65 -4.48 9.54 10.14
C ARG A 65 -4.94 8.28 9.40
N LYS A 66 -5.32 8.45 8.14
CA LYS A 66 -5.44 7.33 7.21
C LYS A 66 -4.10 7.09 6.50
N PHE A 67 -3.73 5.83 6.26
CA PHE A 67 -2.60 5.52 5.36
C PHE A 67 -3.07 5.33 3.91
N GLY A 68 -2.23 5.69 2.94
CA GLY A 68 -2.59 5.62 1.53
C GLY A 68 -2.19 4.29 0.91
N ILE A 69 -3.14 3.60 0.29
CA ILE A 69 -2.91 2.39 -0.49
C ILE A 69 -2.90 2.75 -1.98
N GLY A 70 -1.78 2.44 -2.63
CA GLY A 70 -1.53 2.62 -4.05
C GLY A 70 -1.89 1.37 -4.84
N ASN A 71 -1.16 1.13 -5.93
CA ASN A 71 -1.39 0.01 -6.82
C ASN A 71 -1.10 -1.35 -6.13
N ILE A 72 -1.86 -2.38 -6.50
CA ILE A 72 -1.73 -3.79 -6.07
C ILE A 72 -1.59 -4.69 -7.32
N SER A 73 -2.68 -4.85 -8.08
CA SER A 73 -2.66 -5.46 -9.42
C SER A 73 -3.92 -5.09 -10.20
N ILE A 74 -3.85 -5.17 -11.52
CA ILE A 74 -5.05 -5.05 -12.37
C ILE A 74 -5.75 -6.40 -12.53
N ALA A 75 -6.97 -6.36 -13.04
CA ALA A 75 -7.75 -7.56 -13.34
C ALA A 75 -6.93 -8.52 -14.22
N GLU A 76 -7.02 -9.83 -13.93
CA GLU A 76 -6.32 -10.89 -14.67
C GLU A 76 -4.78 -10.83 -14.60
N GLY A 77 -4.19 -9.90 -13.84
CA GLY A 77 -2.74 -9.85 -13.61
C GLY A 77 -1.93 -9.42 -14.81
N VAL A 78 -2.55 -8.74 -15.77
CA VAL A 78 -1.85 -8.23 -16.96
C VAL A 78 -0.76 -7.24 -16.53
N ALA A 79 0.41 -7.30 -17.16
CA ALA A 79 1.47 -6.35 -16.90
C ALA A 79 1.06 -4.93 -17.32
N TYR A 80 1.38 -3.94 -16.49
CA TYR A 80 1.16 -2.53 -16.79
C TYR A 80 2.33 -1.69 -16.29
N ASP A 81 2.57 -0.55 -16.96
CA ASP A 81 3.63 0.39 -16.62
C ASP A 81 5.04 -0.24 -16.49
N LYS A 82 5.92 0.45 -15.76
CA LYS A 82 7.22 -0.05 -15.30
C LYS A 82 7.10 -0.97 -14.07
N HIS A 83 5.90 -1.14 -13.50
CA HIS A 83 5.65 -1.91 -12.27
C HIS A 83 5.54 -3.41 -12.56
N LYS A 84 6.66 -4.00 -13.03
CA LYS A 84 6.69 -5.41 -13.45
C LYS A 84 6.28 -6.41 -12.36
N SER A 85 6.38 -6.07 -11.07
CA SER A 85 6.02 -6.98 -9.98
C SER A 85 4.52 -7.04 -9.70
N HIS A 86 3.76 -5.95 -9.91
CA HIS A 86 2.35 -5.78 -9.50
C HIS A 86 1.33 -6.56 -10.35
N GLN A 87 1.60 -7.85 -10.58
CA GLN A 87 0.77 -8.75 -11.39
C GLN A 87 0.11 -9.83 -10.54
N LYS A 88 0.62 -10.11 -9.35
CA LYS A 88 0.23 -11.29 -8.55
C LYS A 88 -0.73 -10.97 -7.42
N GLY A 89 -1.07 -9.70 -7.21
CA GLY A 89 -1.98 -9.29 -6.14
C GLY A 89 -1.41 -9.49 -4.73
N ILE A 90 -0.11 -9.77 -4.61
CA ILE A 90 0.64 -9.96 -3.35
C ILE A 90 1.66 -8.83 -3.12
N GLU A 91 1.72 -7.89 -4.05
CA GLU A 91 2.45 -6.64 -3.95
C GLU A 91 1.48 -5.47 -3.73
N MET A 92 1.90 -4.44 -3.00
CA MET A 92 1.13 -3.23 -2.77
C MET A 92 2.06 -2.04 -2.55
N ASP A 93 1.72 -0.90 -3.13
CA ASP A 93 2.40 0.36 -2.83
C ASP A 93 1.67 1.11 -1.70
N ILE A 94 2.41 1.70 -0.77
CA ILE A 94 1.88 2.49 0.34
C ILE A 94 2.46 3.90 0.29
N ARG A 95 1.63 4.92 0.48
CA ARG A 95 2.09 6.31 0.53
C ARG A 95 2.81 6.60 1.86
N PRO A 96 3.95 7.30 1.88
CA PRO A 96 4.56 7.79 3.10
C PRO A 96 3.57 8.67 3.87
N VAL A 97 3.62 8.62 5.20
CA VAL A 97 2.64 9.32 6.03
C VAL A 97 2.93 10.82 5.99
N ARG A 98 1.87 11.63 5.97
CA ARG A 98 1.94 13.10 5.99
C ARG A 98 1.58 13.66 7.35
N LYS A 99 2.11 14.83 7.67
CA LYS A 99 1.78 15.61 8.87
C LYS A 99 0.39 16.26 8.78
N ASP A 100 0.00 16.71 7.60
CA ASP A 100 -1.22 17.50 7.36
C ASP A 100 -2.50 16.67 7.20
N LYS A 101 -2.41 15.35 7.32
CA LYS A 101 -3.53 14.39 7.19
C LYS A 101 -4.27 14.44 5.85
N LEU A 102 -3.70 15.07 4.82
CA LEU A 102 -4.31 15.08 3.49
C LEU A 102 -4.39 13.65 2.93
N THR A 103 -5.51 13.32 2.27
CA THR A 103 -5.78 11.98 1.71
C THR A 103 -6.10 12.03 0.21
N GLY A 104 -6.23 10.86 -0.41
CA GLY A 104 -6.60 10.71 -1.81
C GLY A 104 -5.48 11.16 -2.76
N GLN A 105 -5.84 11.47 -4.01
CA GLN A 105 -4.82 11.75 -5.02
C GLN A 105 -4.06 13.06 -4.79
N ALA A 106 -4.69 14.06 -4.17
CA ALA A 106 -4.05 15.34 -3.85
C ALA A 106 -2.92 15.20 -2.81
N ALA A 107 -2.90 14.12 -2.04
CA ALA A 107 -1.93 13.88 -0.97
C ALA A 107 -0.54 13.45 -1.44
N ARG A 108 -0.10 13.74 -2.68
CA ARG A 108 1.20 13.27 -3.20
C ARG A 108 2.33 13.76 -2.28
N VAL A 109 3.24 12.86 -1.92
CA VAL A 109 4.36 13.16 -1.00
C VAL A 109 5.54 12.27 -1.31
N SER A 110 6.74 12.81 -1.17
CA SER A 110 8.01 12.12 -1.21
C SER A 110 8.77 12.34 0.10
N ARG A 111 9.81 11.53 0.34
CA ARG A 111 10.69 11.68 1.51
C ARG A 111 11.44 13.00 1.59
N PHE A 112 11.40 13.82 0.53
CA PHE A 112 12.05 15.12 0.45
C PHE A 112 11.14 16.27 0.86
N ASP A 113 9.82 16.04 0.91
CA ASP A 113 8.86 17.09 1.19
C ASP A 113 8.78 17.39 2.69
N GLU A 114 8.60 18.66 3.06
CA GLU A 114 8.50 19.07 4.47
C GLU A 114 7.30 18.46 5.20
N VAL A 115 6.24 18.17 4.45
CA VAL A 115 4.99 17.58 4.95
C VAL A 115 5.10 16.08 5.24
N TYR A 116 6.17 15.42 4.79
CA TYR A 116 6.45 14.03 5.10
C TYR A 116 6.73 13.84 6.59
N ASP A 117 6.04 12.87 7.18
CA ASP A 117 6.21 12.45 8.56
C ASP A 117 6.99 11.12 8.60
N ARG A 118 8.30 11.24 8.81
CA ARG A 118 9.20 10.09 8.91
C ARG A 118 8.84 9.20 10.09
N ASP A 119 8.61 9.77 11.27
CA ASP A 119 8.36 9.01 12.49
C ASP A 119 7.07 8.19 12.39
N ALA A 120 6.03 8.78 11.81
CA ALA A 120 4.78 8.08 11.52
C ALA A 120 4.98 6.97 10.47
N THR A 121 5.77 7.24 9.44
CA THR A 121 6.10 6.24 8.42
C THR A 121 6.88 5.06 9.02
N ILE A 122 7.79 5.31 9.97
CA ILE A 122 8.49 4.27 10.73
C ILE A 122 7.50 3.43 11.54
N LYS A 123 6.54 4.06 12.24
CA LYS A 123 5.48 3.34 12.98
C LYS A 123 4.69 2.42 12.05
N LEU A 124 4.25 2.94 10.90
CA LEU A 124 3.51 2.17 9.90
C LEU A 124 4.32 0.99 9.35
N ILE A 125 5.58 1.20 8.96
CA ILE A 125 6.48 0.12 8.50
C ILE A 125 6.64 -0.96 9.57
N ARG A 126 6.80 -0.57 10.84
CA ARG A 126 6.93 -1.52 11.95
C ARG A 126 5.68 -2.39 12.10
N LEU A 127 4.48 -1.89 11.79
CA LEU A 127 3.27 -2.72 11.76
C LEU A 127 3.38 -3.80 10.69
N PHE A 128 3.72 -3.43 9.45
CA PHE A 128 3.91 -4.39 8.35
C PHE A 128 4.98 -5.44 8.69
N LEU A 129 6.14 -5.00 9.19
CA LEU A 129 7.26 -5.88 9.51
C LEU A 129 7.01 -6.83 10.68
N ARG A 130 5.96 -6.64 11.49
CA ARG A 130 5.53 -7.61 12.51
C ARG A 130 4.74 -8.77 11.90
N HIS A 131 4.14 -8.59 10.73
CA HIS A 131 3.34 -9.62 10.10
C HIS A 131 4.26 -10.65 9.39
N PRO A 132 4.21 -11.95 9.74
CA PRO A 132 5.13 -12.96 9.21
C PRO A 132 4.97 -13.26 7.71
N GLY A 133 3.87 -12.79 7.13
CA GLY A 133 3.62 -12.85 5.69
C GLY A 133 4.42 -11.83 4.87
N VAL A 134 4.89 -10.71 5.46
CA VAL A 134 5.63 -9.68 4.72
C VAL A 134 7.05 -10.14 4.43
N THR A 135 7.41 -10.19 3.13
CA THR A 135 8.69 -10.71 2.64
C THR A 135 9.62 -9.62 2.14
N LYS A 136 9.09 -8.52 1.59
CA LYS A 136 9.90 -7.39 1.11
C LYS A 136 9.26 -6.07 1.49
N VAL A 137 10.13 -5.13 1.87
CA VAL A 137 9.81 -3.71 1.99
C VAL A 137 10.88 -2.92 1.24
N PHE A 138 10.48 -2.10 0.26
CA PHE A 138 11.37 -1.13 -0.39
C PHE A 138 10.94 0.30 -0.08
N PHE A 139 11.89 1.15 0.32
CA PHE A 139 11.69 2.58 0.51
C PHE A 139 13.03 3.30 0.63
N ASN A 140 13.20 4.46 -0.02
CA ASN A 140 14.50 5.11 -0.20
C ASN A 140 14.88 6.14 0.88
N ASP A 141 14.19 6.16 2.03
CA ASP A 141 14.62 6.96 3.18
C ASP A 141 15.75 6.26 3.96
N ALA A 142 16.98 6.74 3.76
CA ALA A 142 18.18 6.20 4.41
C ALA A 142 18.11 6.24 5.94
N THR A 143 17.40 7.21 6.53
CA THR A 143 17.22 7.29 7.98
C THR A 143 16.33 6.15 8.46
N ILE A 144 15.22 5.87 7.75
CA ILE A 144 14.35 4.73 8.05
C ILE A 144 15.11 3.41 7.91
N GLN A 145 15.88 3.25 6.82
CA GLN A 145 16.68 2.04 6.59
C GLN A 145 17.68 1.82 7.73
N LYS A 146 18.33 2.89 8.22
CA LYS A 146 19.25 2.81 9.35
C LYS A 146 18.54 2.46 10.66
N GLU A 147 17.38 3.08 10.94
CA GLU A 147 16.67 2.89 12.20
C GLU A 147 15.99 1.52 12.31
N ILE A 148 15.42 1.02 11.21
CA ILE A 148 14.72 -0.28 11.19
C ILE A 148 15.68 -1.45 10.87
N GLY A 149 16.76 -1.16 10.15
CA GLY A 149 17.74 -2.12 9.68
C GLY A 149 17.65 -2.33 8.17
N SER A 150 18.76 -2.08 7.46
CA SER A 150 18.83 -2.08 5.99
C SER A 150 18.51 -3.43 5.34
N GLY A 151 18.54 -4.53 6.11
CA GLY A 151 18.08 -5.84 5.64
C GLY A 151 16.56 -5.99 5.60
N ARG A 152 15.82 -5.18 6.37
CA ARG A 152 14.36 -5.25 6.49
C ARG A 152 13.65 -4.23 5.59
N VAL A 153 14.24 -3.03 5.45
CA VAL A 153 13.80 -1.99 4.50
C VAL A 153 14.95 -1.74 3.54
N ARG A 154 14.74 -2.01 2.26
CA ARG A 154 15.80 -1.96 1.25
C ARG A 154 15.62 -0.79 0.30
N PHE A 155 16.73 -0.28 -0.22
CA PHE A 155 16.73 0.66 -1.33
C PHE A 155 16.30 -0.05 -2.62
N LEU A 156 15.46 0.61 -3.41
CA LEU A 156 15.19 0.25 -4.79
C LEU A 156 14.90 1.52 -5.59
N MET A 157 15.56 1.70 -6.73
CA MET A 157 15.39 2.90 -7.56
C MET A 157 13.90 3.16 -7.84
N GLY A 158 13.45 4.41 -7.64
CA GLY A 158 12.07 4.84 -7.84
C GLY A 158 11.14 4.79 -6.61
N HIS A 159 11.64 4.43 -5.42
CA HIS A 159 10.85 4.28 -4.18
C HIS A 159 11.07 5.44 -3.20
N ASP A 160 11.15 6.67 -3.70
CA ASP A 160 11.30 7.88 -2.87
C ASP A 160 9.95 8.46 -2.41
N ASP A 161 8.85 8.08 -3.06
CA ASP A 161 7.49 8.59 -2.84
C ASP A 161 6.44 7.51 -2.49
N HIS A 162 6.87 6.26 -2.41
CA HIS A 162 6.04 5.14 -1.95
C HIS A 162 6.89 4.03 -1.37
N LEU A 163 6.29 3.29 -0.43
CA LEU A 163 6.81 2.03 0.07
C LEU A 163 6.25 0.91 -0.78
N HIS A 164 7.08 -0.04 -1.17
CA HIS A 164 6.62 -1.27 -1.80
C HIS A 164 6.58 -2.40 -0.77
N ILE A 165 5.43 -3.05 -0.61
CA ILE A 165 5.22 -4.18 0.28
C ILE A 165 4.95 -5.42 -0.55
N GLU A 166 5.67 -6.51 -0.28
CA GLU A 166 5.39 -7.84 -0.83
C GLU A 166 5.06 -8.80 0.30
N ILE A 167 4.10 -9.69 0.06
CA ILE A 167 3.82 -10.85 0.93
C ILE A 167 4.21 -12.17 0.26
N ARG A 168 4.37 -13.22 1.08
CA ARG A 168 4.60 -14.58 0.60
C ARG A 168 3.42 -15.08 -0.23
N GLU A 169 3.72 -15.54 -1.44
CA GLU A 169 2.83 -16.35 -2.28
C GLU A 169 2.71 -17.73 -1.60
N HIS A 170 1.51 -18.11 -1.18
CA HIS A 170 1.24 -19.37 -0.49
C HIS A 170 0.73 -20.42 -1.47
#